data_AF-M0ECK3-F1
#
_entry.id   AF-M0ECK3-F1
#
_cell.length_a   1.000
_cell.length_b   1.000
_cell.length_c   1.000
_cell.angle_alpha   90.00
_cell.angle_beta   90.00
_cell.angle_gamma   90.00
#
_symmetry.space_group_name_H-M   'P 1'
#
loop_
_entity.id
_entity.type
_entity.pdbx_description
1 polymer ?
#
loop_
_entity_poly.entity_id
_entity_poly.type
_entity_poly.pdbx_seq_one_letter_code
_entity_poly.pdbx_strand_id
1 'polypeptide(L)'
;WLTAQNLNTEADVIAAAATIYFNDDLDEAVTEEELDSLVTAAHKNEIDLATADIIAQLEDRDDTEDAPVTYSWVHLNEFRLFELHNRCFAWSNSGDLRDIIGEVP
;
A
#
# COMPACT_ATOMS: atom_id res chain seq x y z
N TRP A 1 4.63 0.26 -1.80
CA TRP A 1 5.20 0.77 -3.06
C TRP A 1 6.34 1.69 -2.71
N LEU A 2 7.49 1.55 -3.36
CA LEU A 2 8.70 2.21 -2.88
C LEU A 2 8.96 3.57 -3.50
N THR A 3 8.49 3.84 -4.72
CA THR A 3 8.77 5.13 -5.36
C THR A 3 7.70 5.70 -6.30
N ALA A 4 6.77 4.93 -6.86
CA ALA A 4 5.63 5.46 -7.61
C ALA A 4 4.29 5.09 -6.98
N GLN A 5 3.39 6.07 -6.85
CA GLN A 5 1.96 5.82 -6.62
C GLN A 5 1.36 5.26 -7.91
N ASN A 6 1.64 4.00 -8.18
CA ASN A 6 0.87 3.24 -9.14
C ASN A 6 -0.39 2.81 -8.39
N LEU A 7 -1.55 3.35 -8.80
CA LEU A 7 -2.86 3.21 -8.15
C LEU A 7 -3.83 2.54 -9.13
N ASN A 8 -3.42 1.42 -9.74
CA ASN A 8 -4.20 0.74 -10.77
C ASN A 8 -5.18 -0.27 -10.19
N THR A 9 -4.95 -0.72 -8.95
CA THR A 9 -5.81 -1.68 -8.24
C THR A 9 -6.10 -1.22 -6.82
N GLU A 10 -7.16 -1.75 -6.22
CA GLU A 10 -7.47 -1.55 -4.80
C GLU A 10 -6.29 -1.96 -3.90
N ALA A 11 -5.65 -3.10 -4.19
CA ALA A 11 -4.48 -3.54 -3.43
C ALA A 11 -3.32 -2.54 -3.52
N ASP A 12 -3.19 -1.84 -4.65
CA ASP A 12 -2.20 -0.79 -4.82
C ASP A 12 -2.44 0.38 -3.87
N VAL A 13 -3.70 0.83 -3.78
CA VAL A 13 -4.15 1.90 -2.89
C VAL A 13 -3.93 1.52 -1.44
N ILE A 14 -4.30 0.31 -1.03
CA ILE A 14 -4.12 -0.18 0.34
C ILE A 14 -2.63 -0.24 0.72
N ALA A 15 -1.76 -0.68 -0.18
CA ALA A 15 -0.32 -0.73 0.09
C ALA A 15 0.33 0.68 0.11
N ALA A 16 -0.22 1.66 -0.62
CA ALA A 16 0.18 3.06 -0.49
C ALA A 16 -0.31 3.66 0.83
N ALA A 17 -1.56 3.40 1.20
CA ALA A 17 -2.16 3.85 2.46
C ALA A 17 -1.40 3.33 3.68
N ALA A 18 -0.98 2.06 3.66
CA ALA A 18 -0.15 1.49 4.73
C ALA A 18 1.17 2.26 4.92
N THR A 19 1.76 2.79 3.85
CA THR A 19 3.00 3.57 3.93
C THR A 19 2.77 4.92 4.60
N ILE A 20 1.58 5.50 4.44
CA ILE A 20 1.18 6.76 5.05
C ILE A 20 0.79 6.53 6.52
N TYR A 21 -0.09 5.56 6.77
CA TYR A 21 -0.66 5.28 8.10
C TYR A 21 0.39 4.86 9.13
N PHE A 22 1.34 4.00 8.74
CA PHE A 22 2.41 3.53 9.63
C PHE A 22 3.65 4.45 9.63
N ASN A 23 3.51 5.68 9.16
CA ASN A 23 4.61 6.64 9.18
C ASN A 23 4.63 7.43 10.49
N ASP A 24 5.52 7.03 11.40
CA ASP A 24 5.71 7.67 12.71
C ASP A 24 6.13 9.15 12.64
N ASP A 25 6.56 9.64 11.48
CA ASP A 25 6.91 11.06 11.27
C ASP A 25 5.69 11.95 11.00
N LEU A 26 4.51 11.38 10.70
CA LEU A 26 3.27 12.11 10.45
C LEU A 26 2.41 12.16 11.71
N ASP A 27 1.74 13.30 11.93
CA ASP A 27 0.69 13.37 12.93
C ASP A 27 -0.66 12.87 12.38
N GLU A 28 -1.62 12.61 13.26
CA GLU A 28 -2.93 12.05 12.91
C GLU A 28 -3.69 12.90 11.87
N ALA A 29 -3.64 14.23 12.00
CA ALA A 29 -4.34 15.13 11.10
C ALA A 29 -3.72 15.13 9.69
N VAL A 30 -2.39 15.14 9.61
CA VAL A 30 -1.66 15.04 8.34
C VAL A 30 -1.86 13.66 7.72
N THR A 31 -1.88 12.60 8.53
CA THR A 31 -2.15 11.23 8.07
C THR A 31 -3.52 11.13 7.41
N GLU A 32 -4.56 11.67 8.04
CA GLU A 32 -5.92 11.68 7.48
C GLU A 32 -6.01 12.49 6.17
N GLU A 33 -5.37 13.65 6.10
CA GLU A 33 -5.30 14.48 4.89
C GLU A 33 -4.62 13.75 3.72
N GLU A 34 -3.48 13.10 3.98
CA GLU A 34 -2.74 12.34 2.97
C GLU A 34 -3.54 11.11 2.48
N LEU A 35 -4.29 10.45 3.36
CA LEU A 35 -5.17 9.34 2.99
C LEU A 35 -6.37 9.81 2.15
N ASP A 36 -7.00 10.95 2.47
CA ASP A 36 -8.09 11.52 1.65
C ASP A 36 -7.60 11.93 0.24
N SER A 37 -6.40 12.50 0.18
CA SER A 37 -5.72 12.81 -1.09
C SER A 37 -5.45 11.55 -1.92
N LEU A 38 -4.99 10.48 -1.27
CA LEU A 38 -4.78 9.17 -1.89
C LEU A 38 -6.09 8.59 -2.44
N VAL A 39 -7.18 8.61 -1.67
CA VAL A 39 -8.51 8.15 -2.09
C VAL A 39 -9.02 8.97 -3.27
N THR A 40 -8.87 10.29 -3.22
CA THR A 40 -9.23 11.18 -4.33
C THR A 40 -8.43 10.86 -5.61
N ALA A 41 -7.17 10.46 -5.47
CA ALA A 41 -6.36 10.02 -6.60
C ALA A 41 -6.83 8.65 -7.14
N ALA A 42 -7.17 7.71 -6.26
CA ALA A 42 -7.68 6.39 -6.61
C ALA A 42 -9.04 6.47 -7.36
N HIS A 43 -9.93 7.38 -6.95
CA HIS A 43 -11.21 7.61 -7.62
C HIS A 43 -11.06 8.00 -9.09
N LYS A 44 -9.95 8.67 -9.47
CA LYS A 44 -9.65 9.00 -10.88
C LYS A 44 -9.38 7.77 -11.73
N ASN A 45 -9.01 6.66 -11.10
CA ASN A 45 -8.78 5.37 -11.72
C ASN A 45 -9.97 4.41 -11.53
N GLU A 46 -11.15 4.93 -11.19
CA GLU A 46 -12.38 4.15 -10.98
C GLU A 46 -12.31 3.15 -9.81
N ILE A 47 -11.41 3.38 -8.86
CA ILE A 47 -11.30 2.58 -7.63
C ILE A 47 -12.11 3.29 -6.55
N ASP A 48 -13.27 2.75 -6.21
CA ASP A 48 -14.16 3.33 -5.18
C ASP A 48 -13.84 2.74 -3.80
N LEU A 49 -13.04 3.48 -3.03
CA LEU A 49 -12.70 3.18 -1.64
C LEU A 49 -13.02 4.40 -0.78
N ALA A 50 -13.43 4.16 0.46
CA ALA A 50 -13.56 5.20 1.47
C ALA A 50 -12.37 5.17 2.43
N THR A 51 -11.90 6.35 2.85
CA THR A 51 -10.81 6.49 3.83
C THR A 51 -11.07 5.69 5.11
N ALA A 52 -12.32 5.69 5.60
CA ALA A 52 -12.71 4.94 6.79
C ALA A 52 -12.55 3.42 6.63
N ASP A 53 -12.84 2.86 5.45
CA ASP A 53 -12.69 1.44 5.19
C ASP A 53 -11.20 1.05 5.14
N ILE A 54 -10.37 1.93 4.58
CA ILE A 54 -8.91 1.77 4.56
C ILE A 54 -8.35 1.77 5.98
N ILE A 55 -8.74 2.75 6.81
CA ILE A 55 -8.27 2.84 8.20
C ILE A 55 -8.67 1.58 8.98
N ALA A 56 -9.93 1.14 8.89
CA ALA A 56 -10.39 -0.07 9.57
C ALA A 56 -9.57 -1.31 9.18
N GLN A 57 -9.21 -1.44 7.89
CA GLN A 57 -8.38 -2.54 7.42
C GLN A 57 -6.92 -2.46 7.92
N LEU A 58 -6.39 -1.26 8.11
CA LEU A 58 -5.02 -1.05 8.61
C LEU A 58 -4.93 -1.19 10.13
N GLU A 59 -5.96 -0.80 10.87
CA GLU A 59 -6.08 -1.04 12.32
C GLU A 59 -6.08 -2.55 12.63
N ASP A 60 -6.85 -3.34 11.86
CA ASP A 60 -6.85 -4.81 11.96
C ASP A 60 -5.45 -5.43 11.72
N ARG A 61 -4.56 -4.73 10.99
CA ARG A 61 -3.16 -5.15 10.79
C ARG A 61 -2.24 -4.71 11.92
N ASP A 62 -2.45 -3.54 12.51
CA ASP A 62 -1.64 -3.04 13.64
C ASP A 62 -1.77 -3.94 14.87
N ASP A 63 -2.95 -4.55 15.07
CA ASP A 63 -3.21 -5.54 16.13
C ASP A 63 -2.38 -6.84 16.00
N THR A 64 -1.66 -7.05 14.89
CA THR A 64 -0.67 -8.12 14.77
C THR A 64 0.68 -7.64 15.31
N GLU A 65 1.14 -8.20 16.44
CA GLU A 65 2.31 -7.76 17.24
C GLU A 65 3.70 -7.68 16.51
N ASP A 66 3.76 -7.81 15.19
CA ASP A 66 5.00 -7.74 14.43
C ASP A 66 5.32 -6.28 14.03
N ALA A 67 6.38 -5.74 14.63
CA ALA A 67 6.91 -4.43 14.27
C ALA A 67 7.15 -4.32 12.74
N PRO A 68 6.93 -3.14 12.13
CA PRO A 68 7.12 -2.94 10.70
C PRO A 68 8.48 -3.44 10.22
N VAL A 69 8.50 -4.22 9.14
CA VAL A 69 9.75 -4.73 8.56
C VAL A 69 10.55 -3.56 7.98
N THR A 70 11.73 -3.31 8.54
CA THR A 70 12.64 -2.28 8.04
C THR A 70 13.64 -2.88 7.05
N TYR A 71 13.78 -2.24 5.88
CA TYR A 71 14.72 -2.65 4.84
C TYR A 71 15.89 -1.67 4.75
N SER A 72 17.11 -2.20 4.58
CA SER A 72 18.27 -1.37 4.28
C SER A 72 18.18 -0.72 2.89
N TRP A 73 18.87 0.40 2.68
CA TRP A 73 18.92 1.11 1.39
C TRP A 73 19.31 0.22 0.20
N VAL A 74 20.14 -0.81 0.43
CA VAL A 74 20.54 -1.77 -0.60
C VAL A 74 19.34 -2.63 -1.03
N HIS A 75 18.56 -3.14 -0.08
CA HIS A 75 17.35 -3.91 -0.37
C HIS A 75 16.27 -3.05 -1.04
N LEU A 76 16.12 -1.79 -0.62
CA LEU A 76 15.21 -0.85 -1.28
C LEU A 76 15.58 -0.61 -2.75
N ASN A 77 16.88 -0.51 -3.04
CA ASN A 77 17.36 -0.37 -4.42
C ASN A 77 17.09 -1.62 -5.27
N GLU A 78 17.15 -2.81 -4.68
CA GLU A 78 16.79 -4.05 -5.38
C GLU A 78 15.30 -4.07 -5.75
N PHE A 79 14.40 -3.66 -4.84
CA PHE A 79 12.98 -3.54 -5.14
C PHE A 79 12.67 -2.54 -6.26
N ARG A 80 13.45 -1.45 -6.38
CA ARG A 80 13.31 -0.52 -7.52
C ARG A 80 13.55 -1.20 -8.87
N LEU A 81 14.46 -2.17 -8.94
CA LEU A 81 14.66 -2.94 -10.18
C LEU A 81 13.44 -3.78 -10.52
N PHE A 82 12.80 -4.41 -9.53
CA PHE A 82 11.55 -5.15 -9.75
C PHE A 82 10.41 -4.23 -10.17
N GLU A 83 10.30 -3.04 -9.58
CA GLU A 83 9.31 -2.01 -9.92
C GLU A 83 9.48 -1.56 -11.38
N LEU A 84 10.70 -1.25 -11.81
CA LEU A 84 11.02 -0.87 -13.21
C LEU A 84 10.67 -1.94 -14.24
N HIS A 85 10.62 -3.20 -13.82
CA HIS A 85 10.28 -4.32 -14.69
C HIS A 85 8.82 -4.79 -14.54
N ASN A 86 7.96 -4.05 -13.83
CA ASN A 86 6.57 -4.42 -13.54
C ASN A 86 6.44 -5.81 -12.89
N ARG A 87 7.34 -6.10 -11.94
CA ARG A 87 7.38 -7.39 -11.22
C ARG A 87 6.94 -7.30 -9.76
N CYS A 88 6.45 -6.13 -9.35
CA CYS A 88 5.87 -5.91 -8.04
C CYS A 88 4.35 -6.02 -8.14
N PHE A 89 3.76 -6.90 -7.34
CA PHE A 89 2.31 -7.13 -7.30
C PHE A 89 1.83 -6.87 -5.88
N ALA A 90 0.93 -5.89 -5.70
CA ALA A 90 0.32 -5.63 -4.40
C ALA A 90 -0.83 -6.60 -4.15
N TRP A 91 -1.01 -6.99 -2.89
CA TRP A 91 -2.11 -7.81 -2.43
C TRP A 91 -2.57 -7.29 -1.07
N SER A 92 -3.88 -7.27 -0.84
CA SER A 92 -4.45 -6.74 0.40
C SER A 92 -4.91 -7.84 1.36
N ASN A 93 -5.26 -9.00 0.80
CA ASN A 93 -5.75 -10.15 1.55
C ASN A 93 -5.26 -11.48 0.94
N SER A 94 -5.47 -12.58 1.66
CA SER A 94 -4.99 -13.91 1.23
C SER A 94 -5.66 -14.43 -0.05
N GLY A 95 -6.84 -13.93 -0.41
CA GLY A 95 -7.52 -14.24 -1.67
C GLY A 95 -6.74 -13.64 -2.83
N ASP A 96 -6.53 -12.31 -2.80
CA ASP A 96 -5.77 -11.58 -3.82
C ASP A 96 -4.40 -12.22 -4.07
N LEU A 97 -3.70 -12.60 -2.98
CA LEU A 97 -2.39 -13.24 -3.09
C LEU A 97 -2.45 -14.53 -3.91
N ARG A 98 -3.47 -15.37 -3.70
CA ARG A 98 -3.61 -16.64 -4.45
C ARG A 98 -3.89 -16.38 -5.93
N ASP A 99 -4.68 -15.36 -6.23
CA ASP A 99 -5.02 -14.99 -7.60
C ASP A 99 -3.78 -14.47 -8.33
N ILE A 100 -3.01 -13.57 -7.70
CA ILE A 100 -1.77 -12.99 -8.23
C ILE A 100 -0.71 -14.07 -8.51
N ILE A 101 -0.58 -15.08 -7.64
CA ILE A 101 0.38 -16.18 -7.85
C ILE A 101 0.11 -16.91 -9.18
N GLY A 102 -1.14 -16.97 -9.64
CA GLY A 102 -1.49 -17.55 -10.94
C GLY A 102 -1.01 -16.72 -12.15
N GLU A 103 -0.72 -15.44 -11.95
CA GLU A 103 -0.26 -14.50 -12.98
C GLU A 103 1.27 -14.38 -13.05
N VAL A 104 1.98 -14.87 -12.03
CA VAL A 104 3.44 -14.88 -12.00
C VAL A 104 3.98 -15.95 -12.97
N PRO A 105 4.86 -15.59 -13.93
CA PRO A 105 5.42 -16.53 -14.90
C PRO A 105 6.30 -17.65 -14.31
#